data_AF-A0A7I8JPF3-F1
#
_entry.id   AF-A0A7I8JPF3-F1
#
_cell.length_a   1.000
_cell.length_b   1.000
_cell.length_c   1.000
_cell.angle_alpha   90.00
_cell.angle_beta   90.00
_cell.angle_gamma   90.00
#
_symmetry.space_group_name_H-M   'P 1'
#
loop_
_entity.id
_entity.type
_entity.pdbx_description
1 polymer ?
#
loop_
_entity_poly.entity_id
_entity_poly.type
_entity_poly.pdbx_seq_one_letter_code
_entity_poly.pdbx_strand_id
1 'polypeptide(L)'
;MKDCLLSSDEHVTCAEASQKEAWRKAMRDEMEAIDRSQTWELVTTPASCRSIGLKWIFKLKKNAQGEVLGHKAGLVVKGYSQK
;
A
#
# COMPACT_ATOMS: atom_id res chain seq x y z
N MET A 1 -16.36 11.65 17.58
CA MET A 1 -14.99 12.12 17.83
C MET A 1 -14.09 11.20 17.02
N LYS A 2 -13.48 11.69 15.95
CA LYS A 2 -12.70 10.89 15.01
C LYS A 2 -11.24 11.12 15.36
N ASP A 3 -10.62 10.17 16.03
CA ASP A 3 -9.25 10.29 16.52
C ASP A 3 -8.29 10.54 15.35
N CYS A 4 -7.64 11.69 15.44
CA CYS A 4 -6.68 12.20 14.46
C CYS A 4 -5.43 11.34 14.55
N LEU A 5 -5.33 10.31 13.71
CA LEU A 5 -4.18 9.41 13.66
C LEU A 5 -2.96 10.18 13.14
N LEU A 6 -2.08 10.59 14.06
CA LEU A 6 -0.72 11.05 13.80
C LEU A 6 0.04 9.93 13.07
N SER A 7 0.11 10.05 11.74
CA SER A 7 0.94 9.20 10.88
C SER A 7 2.40 9.64 11.05
N SER A 8 3.07 9.11 12.07
CA SER A 8 4.52 9.25 12.23
C SER A 8 5.20 8.52 11.06
N ASP A 9 5.81 9.33 10.20
CA ASP A 9 6.40 8.99 8.92
C ASP A 9 7.76 8.30 9.09
N GLU A 10 7.76 7.03 9.47
CA GLU A 10 8.90 6.15 9.22
C GLU A 10 8.65 5.47 7.88
N HIS A 11 9.28 6.01 6.83
CA HIS A 11 9.21 5.47 5.48
C HIS A 11 9.84 4.07 5.40
N VAL A 12 9.03 3.02 5.64
CA VAL A 12 9.45 1.65 5.34
C VAL A 12 9.46 1.47 3.83
N THR A 13 10.63 1.13 3.28
CA THR A 13 10.77 0.84 1.86
C THR A 13 10.16 -0.52 1.50
N CYS A 14 9.72 -0.70 0.24
CA CYS A 14 9.16 -1.98 -0.21
C CYS A 14 10.14 -3.15 -0.03
N ALA A 15 11.44 -2.89 -0.21
CA ALA A 15 12.49 -3.91 -0.01
C ALA A 15 12.52 -4.39 1.45
N GLU A 16 12.53 -3.47 2.41
CA GLU A 16 12.54 -3.80 3.84
C GLU A 16 11.20 -4.36 4.33
N ALA A 17 10.08 -3.86 3.80
CA ALA A 17 8.76 -4.40 4.09
C ALA A 17 8.64 -5.86 3.63
N SER A 18 9.21 -6.19 2.46
CA SER A 18 9.18 -7.54 1.91
C SER A 18 9.97 -8.56 2.74
N GLN A 19 10.89 -8.12 3.59
CA GLN A 19 11.65 -8.97 4.50
C GLN A 19 10.87 -9.31 5.79
N LYS A 20 9.84 -8.54 6.11
CA LYS A 20 9.08 -8.66 7.37
C LYS A 20 7.74 -9.36 7.10
N GLU A 21 7.47 -10.43 7.85
CA GLU A 21 6.25 -11.24 7.64
C GLU A 21 4.96 -10.43 7.81
N ALA A 22 4.89 -9.54 8.80
CA ALA A 22 3.72 -8.73 9.07
C ALA A 22 3.35 -7.80 7.88
N TRP A 23 4.36 -7.25 7.21
CA TRP A 23 4.17 -6.44 6.01
C TRP A 23 3.81 -7.29 4.79
N ARG A 24 4.46 -8.46 4.62
CA ARG A 24 4.08 -9.41 3.55
C ARG A 24 2.62 -9.85 3.69
N LYS A 25 2.14 -10.09 4.91
CA LYS A 25 0.74 -10.41 5.17
C LYS A 25 -0.17 -9.27 4.74
N ALA A 26 0.13 -8.03 5.16
CA ALA A 26 -0.65 -6.87 4.76
C ALA A 26 -0.68 -6.65 3.23
N MET A 27 0.44 -6.90 2.52
CA MET A 27 0.48 -6.83 1.06
C MET A 27 -0.38 -7.91 0.40
N ARG A 28 -0.35 -9.14 0.92
CA ARG A 28 -1.20 -10.23 0.40
C ARG A 28 -2.68 -9.95 0.63
N ASP A 29 -3.05 -9.50 1.84
CA ASP A 29 -4.42 -9.16 2.17
C ASP A 29 -4.96 -8.06 1.22
N GLU A 30 -4.13 -7.05 0.91
CA GLU A 30 -4.47 -6.00 -0.07
C GLU A 30 -4.60 -6.55 -1.50
N MET A 31 -3.66 -7.39 -1.95
CA MET A 31 -3.74 -8.02 -3.28
C MET A 31 -5.02 -8.87 -3.43
N GLU A 32 -5.36 -9.65 -2.39
CA GLU A 32 -6.59 -10.45 -2.36
C GLU A 32 -7.84 -9.56 -2.31
N ALA A 33 -7.80 -8.41 -1.64
CA ALA A 33 -8.89 -7.44 -1.65
C ALA A 33 -9.09 -6.82 -3.04
N ILE A 34 -8.01 -6.49 -3.74
CA ILE A 34 -8.04 -5.98 -5.12
C ILE A 34 -8.64 -7.02 -6.07
N ASP A 35 -8.18 -8.27 -5.97
CA ASP A 35 -8.67 -9.39 -6.77
C ASP A 35 -10.16 -9.64 -6.53
N ARG A 36 -10.58 -9.71 -5.25
CA ARG A 36 -12.00 -9.84 -4.87
C ARG A 36 -12.87 -8.67 -5.31
N SER A 37 -12.31 -7.46 -5.39
CA SER A 37 -13.08 -6.30 -5.80
C SER A 37 -13.49 -6.37 -7.28
N GLN A 38 -12.87 -7.24 -8.10
CA GLN A 38 -13.11 -7.38 -9.54
C GLN A 38 -13.05 -6.05 -10.33
N THR A 39 -12.46 -5.00 -9.74
CA THR A 39 -12.33 -3.66 -10.34
C THR A 39 -11.04 -3.51 -11.12
N TRP A 40 -10.12 -4.49 -11.02
CA TRP A 40 -8.81 -4.49 -11.65
C TRP A 40 -8.61 -5.81 -12.38
N GLU A 41 -8.33 -5.74 -13.68
CA GLU A 41 -7.89 -6.89 -14.47
C GLU A 41 -6.40 -6.74 -14.78
N LEU A 42 -5.63 -7.80 -14.53
CA LEU A 42 -4.21 -7.83 -14.84
C LEU A 42 -4.02 -8.03 -16.36
N VAL A 43 -4.09 -6.94 -17.11
CA VAL A 43 -3.93 -6.96 -18.57
C VAL A 43 -2.46 -6.90 -18.98
N THR A 44 -2.06 -7.66 -20.00
CA THR A 44 -0.75 -7.51 -20.63
C THR A 44 -0.68 -6.13 -21.28
N THR A 45 0.36 -5.36 -20.98
CA THR A 45 0.45 -3.96 -21.46
C THR A 45 0.40 -3.93 -22.98
N PRO A 46 -0.63 -3.32 -23.61
CA PRO A 46 -0.68 -3.23 -25.06
C PRO A 46 0.52 -2.40 -25.55
N ALA A 47 1.10 -2.77 -26.69
CA ALA A 47 2.37 -2.23 -27.20
C ALA A 47 2.42 -0.69 -27.34
N SER A 48 1.28 -0.01 -27.31
CA SER A 48 1.13 1.45 -27.41
C SER A 48 0.70 2.13 -26.11
N CYS A 49 0.53 1.40 -25.01
CA CYS A 49 0.03 1.94 -23.75
C CYS A 49 1.17 2.12 -22.73
N ARG A 50 1.23 3.30 -22.10
CA ARG A 50 2.16 3.54 -20.99
C ARG A 50 1.62 2.83 -19.75
N SER A 51 2.37 1.85 -19.27
CA SER A 51 2.14 1.24 -17.96
C SER A 51 2.17 2.35 -16.89
N ILE A 52 1.07 2.52 -16.17
CA ILE A 52 1.06 3.45 -15.04
C ILE A 52 1.86 2.80 -13.91
N GLY A 53 2.84 3.54 -13.38
CA GLY A 53 3.63 3.04 -12.26
C GLY A 53 2.73 2.80 -11.05
N LEU A 54 2.91 1.67 -10.37
CA LEU A 54 2.30 1.40 -9.07
C LEU A 54 3.35 1.64 -7.98
N LYS A 55 2.90 2.08 -6.80
CA LYS A 55 3.76 2.26 -5.63
C LYS A 55 3.08 1.66 -4.41
N TRP A 56 3.84 0.92 -3.62
CA TRP A 56 3.40 0.48 -2.30
C TRP A 56 3.58 1.58 -1.27
N ILE A 57 2.56 1.77 -0.44
CA ILE A 57 2.58 2.66 0.73
C ILE A 57 2.46 1.79 1.97
N PHE A 58 3.41 1.93 2.89
CA PHE A 58 3.45 1.21 4.15
C PHE A 58 3.19 2.20 5.28
N LYS A 59 2.20 1.90 6.13
CA LYS A 59 1.87 2.70 7.30
C LYS A 59 1.74 1.82 8.53
N LEU A 60 2.45 2.19 9.59
CA LEU A 60 2.28 1.59 10.90
C LEU A 60 1.05 2.22 11.56
N LYS A 61 0.13 1.39 12.03
CA LYS A 61 -0.89 1.83 12.98
C LYS A 61 -0.25 1.85 14.35
N LYS A 62 -0.03 3.04 14.91
CA LYS A 62 0.43 3.25 16.28
C LYS A 62 -0.76 3.66 17.16
N ASN A 63 -0.80 3.24 18.43
CA ASN A 63 -1.75 3.78 19.42
C ASN A 63 -1.32 5.19 19.89
N ALA A 64 -2.13 5.84 20.72
CA ALA A 64 -1.79 7.16 21.29
C ALA A 64 -0.53 7.13 22.18
N GLN A 65 -0.15 5.95 22.63
CA GLN A 65 1.00 5.64 23.47
C GLN A 65 2.26 5.30 22.63
N GLY A 66 2.15 5.27 21.30
CA GLY A 66 3.25 5.01 20.36
C GLY A 66 3.50 3.53 20.04
N GLU A 67 2.74 2.59 20.59
CA GLU A 67 2.88 1.15 20.34
C GLU A 67 2.28 0.74 19.01
N VAL A 68 2.94 -0.19 18.32
CA VAL A 68 2.50 -0.70 17.01
C VAL A 68 1.31 -1.64 17.18
N LEU A 69 0.11 -1.16 16.85
CA LEU A 69 -1.13 -1.93 16.80
C LEU A 69 -1.22 -2.80 15.55
N GLY A 70 -0.52 -2.44 14.48
CA GLY A 70 -0.52 -3.24 13.27
C GLY A 70 0.12 -2.58 12.06
N HIS A 71 0.15 -3.34 10.98
CA HIS A 71 0.78 -2.96 9.73
C HIS A 71 -0.29 -2.78 8.67
N LYS A 72 -0.27 -1.65 7.95
CA LYS A 72 -1.17 -1.38 6.83
C LYS A 72 -0.34 -1.14 5.57
N ALA A 73 -0.45 -2.04 4.60
CA ALA A 73 0.04 -1.83 3.25
C ALA A 73 -1.12 -1.34 2.38
N GLY A 74 -0.84 -0.46 1.43
CA GLY A 74 -1.79 -0.04 0.40
C GLY A 74 -1.09 0.12 -0.93
N LEU A 75 -1.72 -0.36 -1.99
CA LEU A 75 -1.22 -0.18 -3.35
C LEU A 75 -1.83 1.09 -3.94
N VAL A 76 -0.99 2.03 -4.35
CA VAL A 76 -1.45 3.26 -4.99
C VAL A 76 -0.88 3.40 -6.38
N VAL A 77 -1.71 3.95 -7.27
CA VAL A 77 -1.25 4.35 -8.59
C VAL A 77 -0.37 5.59 -8.44
N LYS A 78 0.81 5.55 -9.07
CA LYS A 78 1.68 6.73 -9.22
C LYS A 78 1.01 7.66 -10.23
N GLY A 79 0.07 8.45 -9.73
CA GLY A 79 -0.62 9.46 -10.53
C GLY A 79 0.42 10.38 -11.18
N TYR A 80 0.40 10.45 -12.51
CA TYR A 80 1.04 11.56 -13.19
C TYR A 80 0.22 12.80 -12.86
N SER A 81 0.87 13.84 -12.32
CA SER A 81 0.26 15.15 -12.18
C SER A 81 -0.26 15.58 -13.55
N GLN A 82 -1.57 15.53 -13.72
CA GLN A 82 -2.26 16.11 -14.85
C GLN A 82 -1.95 17.61 -14.81
N LYS A 83 -1.26 18.12 -15.84
CA LYS A 83 -1.11 19.55 -16.06
C LYS A 83 -2.40 20.11 -16.65
#